data_AF-A0A8T7JWK9-F1
#
_entry.id   AF-A0A8T7JWK9-F1
#
_cell.length_a   1.000
_cell.length_b   1.000
_cell.length_c   1.000
_cell.angle_alpha   90.00
_cell.angle_beta   90.00
_cell.angle_gamma   90.00
#
_symmetry.space_group_name_H-M   'P 1'
#
loop_
_entity.id
_entity.type
_entity.pdbx_description
1 polymer ?
#
loop_
_entity_poly.entity_id
_entity_poly.type
_entity_poly.pdbx_seq_one_letter_code
_entity_poly.pdbx_strand_id
1 'polypeptide(L)'
;MSSFIAILMLAVILGAIIFLFWRQNRIFNELGNFYKENNLIFQPASPVEHPFMYPDVKLVCSAGMLRPNIPYTLILGTRLVTDGQGTSSYRYIGVYLPPQAQVNDEWLSAWQQKVAERSDQWAQYSGVTAAEKNWGVMGAPEHLPVRAVRVNSGVFIGWSGIHTRKTIEARLNELKTSLPN
;
A
#
# COMPACT_ATOMS: atom_id res chain seq x y z
N MET A 1 36.30 12.88 33.44
CA MET A 1 35.12 12.01 33.21
C MET A 1 34.08 12.66 32.30
N SER A 2 33.71 13.94 32.48
CA SER A 2 32.69 14.63 31.65
C SER A 2 32.98 14.62 30.14
N SER A 3 34.22 14.91 29.72
CA SER A 3 34.59 14.98 28.29
C SER A 3 34.55 13.63 27.57
N PHE A 4 34.80 12.52 28.28
CA PHE A 4 34.74 11.17 27.69
C PHE A 4 33.29 10.76 27.40
N ILE A 5 32.37 11.09 28.32
CA ILE A 5 30.94 10.84 28.16
C ILE A 5 30.39 11.68 26.99
N ALA A 6 30.81 12.95 26.87
CA ALA A 6 30.41 13.82 25.76
C ALA A 6 30.88 13.29 24.39
N ILE A 7 32.12 12.81 24.28
CA ILE A 7 32.65 12.21 23.04
C ILE A 7 31.90 10.92 22.69
N LEU A 8 31.61 10.08 23.68
CA LEU A 8 30.85 8.85 23.46
C LEU A 8 29.41 9.13 22.99
N MET A 9 28.73 10.11 23.60
CA MET A 9 27.40 10.53 23.14
C MET A 9 27.45 11.09 21.72
N LEU A 10 28.44 11.91 21.37
CA LEU A 10 28.60 12.43 20.02
C LEU A 10 28.82 11.29 19.01
N ALA A 11 29.66 10.31 19.33
CA ALA A 11 29.89 9.15 18.47
C ALA A 11 28.61 8.32 18.25
N VAL A 12 27.80 8.12 19.29
CA VAL A 12 26.51 7.42 19.19
C VAL A 12 25.53 8.19 18.31
N ILE A 13 25.43 9.52 18.48
CA ILE A 13 24.55 10.38 17.68
C ILE A 13 24.98 10.35 16.20
N LEU A 14 26.27 10.52 15.91
CA LEU A 14 26.80 10.45 14.55
C LEU A 14 26.57 9.07 13.92
N GLY A 15 26.82 8.00 14.68
CA GLY A 15 26.54 6.63 14.24
C GLY A 15 25.06 6.42 13.90
N ALA A 16 24.15 6.95 14.71
CA ALA A 16 22.71 6.89 14.46
C ALA A 16 22.31 7.66 13.19
N ILE A 17 22.87 8.86 12.97
CA ILE A 17 22.60 9.67 11.76
C ILE A 17 23.07 8.92 10.50
N ILE A 18 24.29 8.39 10.51
CA ILE A 18 24.84 7.61 9.38
C ILE A 18 23.98 6.39 9.10
N PHE A 19 23.58 5.66 10.15
CA PHE A 19 22.71 4.49 10.02
C PHE A 19 21.35 4.85 9.43
N LEU A 20 20.71 5.94 9.88
CA LEU A 20 19.41 6.38 9.37
C LEU A 20 19.50 6.78 7.89
N PHE A 21 20.56 7.48 7.50
CA PHE A 21 20.79 7.87 6.11
C PHE A 21 21.03 6.64 5.22
N TRP A 22 21.87 5.70 5.67
CA TRP A 22 22.09 4.43 4.97
C TRP A 22 20.79 3.63 4.82
N ARG A 23 20.00 3.52 5.89
CA ARG A 23 18.71 2.82 5.89
C ARG A 23 17.73 3.46 4.92
N GLN A 24 17.63 4.79 4.91
CA GLN A 24 16.75 5.52 4.00
C GLN A 24 17.14 5.28 2.54
N ASN A 25 18.44 5.41 2.21
CA ASN A 25 18.94 5.13 0.87
C ASN A 25 18.70 3.68 0.45
N ARG A 26 18.87 2.72 1.37
CA ARG A 26 18.58 1.31 1.11
C ARG A 26 17.12 1.10 0.72
N ILE A 27 16.18 1.69 1.45
CA ILE A 27 14.73 1.58 1.16
C ILE A 27 14.41 2.19 -0.21
N PHE A 28 14.98 3.35 -0.55
CA PHE A 28 14.78 3.96 -1.86
C PHE A 28 15.39 3.12 -2.99
N ASN A 29 16.59 2.58 -2.80
CA ASN A 29 17.24 1.73 -3.78
C ASN A 29 16.46 0.42 -3.98
N GLU A 30 15.98 -0.21 -2.90
CA GLU A 30 15.14 -1.41 -2.96
C GLU A 30 13.87 -1.15 -3.78
N LEU A 31 13.19 -0.02 -3.56
CA LEU A 31 11.99 0.34 -4.32
C LEU A 31 12.34 0.64 -5.78
N GLY A 32 13.41 1.40 -6.05
CA GLY A 32 13.86 1.67 -7.41
C GLY A 32 14.24 0.40 -8.19
N ASN A 33 14.89 -0.56 -7.53
CA ASN A 33 15.20 -1.86 -8.11
C ASN A 33 13.94 -2.66 -8.41
N PHE A 34 12.95 -2.66 -7.49
CA PHE A 34 11.66 -3.30 -7.73
C PHE A 34 10.98 -2.76 -9.00
N TYR A 35 10.97 -1.44 -9.20
CA TYR A 35 10.43 -0.82 -10.42
C TYR A 35 11.15 -1.30 -11.69
N LYS A 36 12.48 -1.35 -11.65
CA LYS A 36 13.30 -1.81 -12.79
C LYS A 36 13.09 -3.29 -13.09
N GLU A 37 13.18 -4.15 -12.06
CA GLU A 37 13.03 -5.61 -12.18
C GLU A 37 11.66 -6.02 -12.72
N ASN A 38 10.61 -5.27 -12.37
CA ASN A 38 9.24 -5.53 -12.83
C ASN A 38 8.84 -4.72 -14.07
N ASN A 39 9.79 -4.01 -14.70
CA ASN A 39 9.57 -3.14 -15.86
C ASN A 39 8.37 -2.19 -15.67
N LEU A 40 8.27 -1.56 -14.49
CA LEU A 40 7.14 -0.69 -14.18
C LEU A 40 7.26 0.64 -14.95
N ILE A 41 6.19 1.00 -15.64
CA ILE A 41 6.12 2.20 -16.47
C ILE A 41 5.21 3.22 -15.80
N PHE A 42 5.70 4.43 -15.54
CA PHE A 42 4.89 5.49 -14.96
C PHE A 42 3.64 5.78 -15.80
N GLN A 43 2.50 5.97 -15.13
CA GLN A 43 1.25 6.39 -15.74
C GLN A 43 0.82 7.75 -15.19
N PRO A 44 0.47 8.72 -16.05
CA PRO A 44 0.13 10.08 -15.62
C PRO A 44 -1.23 10.16 -14.91
N ALA A 45 -2.13 9.21 -15.14
CA ALA A 45 -3.47 9.18 -14.59
C ALA A 45 -3.79 7.83 -13.95
N SER A 46 -4.61 7.85 -12.89
CA SER A 46 -5.15 6.64 -12.29
C SER A 46 -6.33 6.12 -13.11
N PRO A 47 -6.42 4.81 -13.37
CA PRO A 47 -7.60 4.21 -14.02
C PRO A 47 -8.82 4.14 -13.09
N VAL A 48 -8.63 4.40 -11.79
CA VAL A 48 -9.66 4.37 -10.77
C VAL A 48 -9.87 5.78 -10.24
N GLU A 49 -11.07 6.29 -10.40
CA GLU A 49 -11.46 7.57 -9.79
C GLU A 49 -11.58 7.39 -8.27
N HIS A 50 -10.93 8.28 -7.51
CA HIS A 50 -10.86 8.24 -6.04
C HIS A 50 -10.53 6.85 -5.48
N PRO A 51 -9.34 6.27 -5.74
CA PRO A 51 -9.01 4.90 -5.33
C PRO A 51 -9.08 4.69 -3.81
N PHE A 52 -8.87 5.76 -3.04
CA PHE A 52 -8.92 5.78 -1.58
C PHE A 52 -9.98 6.78 -1.11
N MET A 53 -10.54 6.60 0.09
CA MET A 53 -11.66 7.40 0.60
C MET A 53 -11.36 8.89 0.74
N TYR A 54 -10.09 9.26 0.90
CA TYR A 54 -9.68 10.62 1.20
C TYR A 54 -9.37 11.38 -0.11
N PRO A 55 -9.93 12.60 -0.30
CA PRO A 55 -9.80 13.35 -1.54
C PRO A 55 -8.41 13.98 -1.75
N ASP A 56 -7.65 14.17 -0.68
CA ASP A 56 -6.32 14.80 -0.64
C ASP A 56 -5.15 13.82 -0.82
N VAL A 57 -5.43 12.59 -1.27
CA VAL A 57 -4.40 11.56 -1.49
C VAL A 57 -3.66 11.86 -2.79
N LYS A 58 -2.35 12.08 -2.70
CA LYS A 58 -1.47 12.17 -3.87
C LYS A 58 -1.18 10.78 -4.40
N LEU A 59 -1.41 10.56 -5.70
CA LEU A 59 -1.28 9.26 -6.35
C LEU A 59 -0.05 9.22 -7.26
N VAL A 60 0.66 8.09 -7.23
CA VAL A 60 1.66 7.71 -8.22
C VAL A 60 1.21 6.39 -8.84
N CYS A 61 1.02 6.39 -10.16
CA CYS A 61 0.53 5.21 -10.87
C CYS A 61 1.65 4.61 -11.73
N SER A 62 1.70 3.29 -11.84
CA SER A 62 2.65 2.60 -12.71
C SER A 62 2.05 1.33 -13.29
N ALA A 63 2.19 1.14 -14.60
CA ALA A 63 1.79 -0.06 -15.31
C ALA A 63 2.81 -1.17 -15.10
N GLY A 64 2.36 -2.41 -15.00
CA GLY A 64 3.22 -3.60 -14.98
C GLY A 64 2.48 -4.84 -15.45
N MET A 65 3.18 -5.98 -15.40
CA MET A 65 2.60 -7.31 -15.65
C MET A 65 2.61 -8.13 -14.36
N LEU A 66 1.44 -8.59 -13.93
CA LEU A 66 1.28 -9.35 -12.69
C LEU A 66 1.64 -10.83 -12.91
N ARG A 67 1.17 -11.38 -14.03
CA ARG A 67 1.55 -12.67 -14.62
C ARG A 67 1.80 -12.44 -16.13
N PRO A 68 2.36 -13.40 -16.88
CA PRO A 68 2.37 -13.31 -18.34
C PRO A 68 0.95 -12.99 -18.86
N ASN A 69 0.83 -11.93 -19.68
CA ASN A 69 -0.42 -11.44 -20.27
C ASN A 69 -1.49 -10.92 -19.30
N ILE A 70 -1.19 -10.76 -18.00
CA ILE A 70 -2.10 -10.13 -17.04
C ILE A 70 -1.53 -8.76 -16.66
N PRO A 71 -1.93 -7.68 -17.35
CA PRO A 71 -1.52 -6.34 -16.99
C PRO A 71 -2.12 -5.91 -15.65
N TYR A 72 -1.45 -4.99 -14.96
CA TYR A 72 -1.99 -4.31 -13.79
C TYR A 72 -1.48 -2.87 -13.71
N THR A 73 -2.18 -2.04 -12.96
CA THR A 73 -1.68 -0.72 -12.53
C THR A 73 -1.45 -0.74 -11.02
N LEU A 74 -0.21 -0.52 -10.61
CA LEU A 74 0.16 -0.18 -9.23
C LEU A 74 -0.22 1.27 -8.95
N ILE A 75 -0.94 1.52 -7.86
CA ILE A 75 -1.37 2.86 -7.44
C ILE A 75 -0.86 3.08 -6.02
N LEU A 76 0.11 3.98 -5.85
CA LEU A 76 0.63 4.36 -4.54
C LEU A 76 0.01 5.67 -4.10
N GLY A 77 -0.72 5.66 -2.99
CA GLY A 77 -1.34 6.84 -2.39
C GLY A 77 -0.57 7.35 -1.19
N THR A 78 -0.33 8.66 -1.11
CA THR A 78 0.21 9.32 0.08
C THR A 78 -0.69 10.48 0.50
N ARG A 79 -1.09 10.49 1.77
CA ARG A 79 -1.82 11.58 2.39
C ARG A 79 -1.00 12.14 3.54
N LEU A 80 -0.85 13.46 3.58
CA LEU A 80 -0.21 14.15 4.69
C LEU A 80 -1.29 14.86 5.48
N VAL A 81 -1.37 14.56 6.78
CA VAL A 81 -2.30 15.22 7.71
C VAL A 81 -1.46 16.01 8.68
N THR A 82 -1.59 17.32 8.64
CA THR A 82 -0.95 18.20 9.61
C THR A 82 -1.97 18.56 10.68
N ASP A 83 -1.67 18.24 11.92
CA ASP A 83 -2.42 18.67 13.10
C ASP A 83 -1.54 19.59 13.97
N GLY A 84 -2.11 20.09 15.07
CA GLY A 84 -1.37 20.95 16.01
C GLY A 84 -0.20 20.26 16.73
N GLN A 85 0.02 18.96 16.54
CA GLN A 85 1.10 18.17 17.14
C GLN A 85 2.14 17.69 16.12
N GLY A 86 1.85 17.72 14.82
CA GLY A 86 2.82 17.44 13.77
C GLY A 86 2.20 17.02 12.43
N THR A 87 3.04 16.49 11.55
CA THR A 87 2.63 15.98 10.24
C THR A 87 2.68 14.46 10.23
N SER A 88 1.51 13.83 10.12
CA SER A 88 1.35 12.39 9.94
C SER A 88 1.29 12.03 8.44
N SER A 89 1.97 10.96 8.05
CA SER A 89 1.95 10.45 6.67
C SER A 89 1.23 9.11 6.60
N TYR A 90 0.06 9.09 5.96
CA TYR A 90 -0.71 7.89 5.66
C TYR A 90 -0.39 7.41 4.25
N ARG A 91 -0.09 6.12 4.12
CA ARG A 91 0.32 5.50 2.85
C ARG A 91 -0.64 4.38 2.49
N TYR A 92 -0.93 4.29 1.20
CA TYR A 92 -1.84 3.33 0.63
C TYR A 92 -1.22 2.66 -0.59
N ILE A 93 -1.53 1.38 -0.77
CA ILE A 93 -1.10 0.58 -1.92
C ILE A 93 -2.38 0.10 -2.59
N GLY A 94 -2.51 0.31 -3.89
CA GLY A 94 -3.63 -0.12 -4.69
C GLY A 94 -3.15 -0.88 -5.91
N VAL A 95 -3.94 -1.84 -6.35
CA VAL A 95 -3.72 -2.57 -7.59
C VAL A 95 -5.02 -2.59 -8.36
N TYR A 96 -4.96 -2.08 -9.58
CA TYR A 96 -6.04 -2.19 -10.55
C TYR A 96 -5.71 -3.30 -11.55
N LEU A 97 -6.62 -4.26 -11.66
CA LEU A 97 -6.62 -5.32 -12.66
C LEU A 97 -7.63 -4.93 -13.74
N PRO A 98 -7.19 -4.64 -14.97
CA PRO A 98 -8.11 -4.29 -16.04
C PRO A 98 -8.90 -5.54 -16.50
N PRO A 99 -9.96 -5.38 -17.31
CA PRO A 99 -10.86 -6.48 -17.67
C PRO A 99 -10.17 -7.72 -18.27
N GLN A 100 -9.00 -7.55 -18.88
CA GLN A 100 -8.16 -8.61 -19.44
C GLN A 100 -7.72 -9.64 -18.38
N ALA A 101 -7.72 -9.30 -17.10
CA ALA A 101 -7.43 -10.23 -16.02
C ALA A 101 -8.54 -11.27 -15.79
N GLN A 102 -9.71 -11.13 -16.44
CA GLN A 102 -10.84 -12.08 -16.42
C GLN A 102 -11.26 -12.51 -15.01
N VAL A 103 -11.24 -11.56 -14.07
CA VAL A 103 -11.56 -11.81 -12.66
C VAL A 103 -13.08 -11.91 -12.49
N ASN A 104 -13.57 -13.07 -12.04
CA ASN A 104 -15.00 -13.31 -11.82
C ASN A 104 -15.55 -12.61 -10.56
N ASP A 105 -16.87 -12.66 -10.36
CA ASP A 105 -17.53 -12.03 -9.21
C ASP A 105 -17.31 -12.79 -7.91
N GLU A 106 -17.12 -14.11 -7.97
CA GLU A 106 -16.82 -14.94 -6.79
C GLU A 106 -15.48 -14.54 -6.16
N TRP A 107 -14.45 -14.36 -7.00
CA TRP A 107 -13.15 -13.87 -6.58
C TRP A 107 -13.24 -12.48 -5.94
N LEU A 108 -13.97 -11.55 -6.57
CA LEU A 108 -14.15 -10.20 -6.02
C LEU A 108 -14.89 -10.24 -4.68
N SER A 109 -15.91 -11.08 -4.57
CA SER A 109 -16.71 -11.24 -3.35
C SER A 109 -15.84 -11.72 -2.18
N ALA A 110 -14.88 -12.63 -2.43
CA ALA A 110 -13.92 -13.06 -1.40
C ALA A 110 -13.04 -11.90 -0.91
N TRP A 111 -12.63 -10.99 -1.79
CA TRP A 111 -11.89 -9.80 -1.40
C TRP A 111 -12.76 -8.77 -0.65
N GLN A 112 -14.00 -8.58 -1.07
CA GLN A 112 -14.97 -7.72 -0.38
C GLN A 112 -15.23 -8.23 1.04
N GLN A 113 -15.32 -9.55 1.23
CA GLN A 113 -15.43 -10.15 2.57
C GLN A 113 -14.23 -9.79 3.45
N LYS A 114 -12.99 -9.87 2.93
CA LYS A 114 -11.79 -9.42 3.67
C LYS A 114 -11.81 -7.93 4.01
N VAL A 115 -12.42 -7.08 3.18
CA VAL A 115 -12.63 -5.66 3.51
C VAL A 115 -13.63 -5.53 4.66
N ALA A 116 -14.72 -6.28 4.63
CA ALA A 116 -15.73 -6.28 5.70
C ALA A 116 -15.15 -6.76 7.03
N GLU A 117 -14.24 -7.75 7.01
CA GLU A 117 -13.51 -8.25 8.19
C GLU A 117 -12.67 -7.19 8.90
N ARG A 118 -12.35 -6.06 8.24
CA ARG A 118 -11.67 -4.93 8.88
C ARG A 118 -12.52 -4.27 9.95
N SER A 119 -13.85 -4.26 9.80
CA SER A 119 -14.78 -3.67 10.77
C SER A 119 -14.42 -2.24 11.24
N ASP A 120 -13.69 -1.49 10.41
CA ASP A 120 -13.34 -0.08 10.63
C ASP A 120 -14.09 0.80 9.63
N GLN A 121 -13.77 2.09 9.56
CA GLN A 121 -14.38 3.02 8.61
C GLN A 121 -14.22 2.61 7.14
N TRP A 122 -13.29 1.70 6.82
CA TRP A 122 -13.14 1.19 5.46
C TRP A 122 -14.10 0.05 5.13
N ALA A 123 -14.66 -0.62 6.13
CA ALA A 123 -15.56 -1.75 5.94
C ALA A 123 -16.82 -1.37 5.13
N GLN A 124 -17.26 -0.11 5.15
CA GLN A 124 -18.35 0.41 4.32
C GLN A 124 -18.07 0.30 2.81
N TYR A 125 -16.80 0.22 2.39
CA TYR A 125 -16.41 0.06 0.98
C TYR A 125 -16.38 -1.40 0.52
N SER A 126 -16.77 -2.35 1.37
CA SER A 126 -16.88 -3.76 1.00
C SER A 126 -18.14 -4.05 0.17
N GLY A 127 -19.21 -3.28 0.36
CA GLY A 127 -20.55 -3.64 -0.15
C GLY A 127 -21.20 -4.82 0.59
N VAL A 128 -20.58 -5.30 1.68
CA VAL A 128 -21.05 -6.41 2.51
C VAL A 128 -21.32 -5.89 3.92
N THR A 129 -22.29 -6.50 4.63
CA THR A 129 -22.53 -6.19 6.04
C THR A 129 -21.32 -6.60 6.88
N ALA A 130 -20.63 -5.63 7.46
CA ALA A 130 -19.50 -5.89 8.35
C ALA A 130 -20.01 -6.21 9.77
N ALA A 131 -19.47 -7.27 10.37
CA ALA A 131 -19.66 -7.50 11.80
C ALA A 131 -18.86 -6.45 12.58
N GLU A 132 -19.42 -5.92 13.66
CA GLU A 132 -18.69 -5.01 14.55
C GLU A 132 -17.53 -5.76 15.22
N LYS A 133 -16.33 -5.18 15.13
CA LYS A 133 -15.14 -5.73 15.77
C LYS A 133 -14.27 -4.59 16.30
N ASN A 134 -13.87 -4.70 17.55
CA ASN A 134 -12.97 -3.75 18.18
C ASN A 134 -11.53 -4.26 18.08
N TRP A 135 -10.70 -3.57 17.30
CA TRP A 135 -9.28 -3.88 17.16
C TRP A 135 -8.39 -3.23 18.24
N GLY A 136 -8.99 -2.46 19.16
CA GLY A 136 -8.26 -1.68 20.14
C GLY A 136 -7.35 -0.63 19.51
N VAL A 137 -6.31 -0.22 20.24
CA VAL A 137 -5.39 0.86 19.84
C VAL A 137 -4.58 0.53 18.59
N MET A 138 -4.40 -0.76 18.27
CA MET A 138 -3.59 -1.21 17.14
C MET A 138 -4.30 -1.04 15.78
N GLY A 139 -5.62 -0.87 15.78
CA GLY A 139 -6.41 -0.78 14.55
C GLY A 139 -6.46 -2.09 13.75
N ALA A 140 -7.22 -2.06 12.65
CA ALA A 140 -7.36 -3.24 11.79
C ALA A 140 -6.02 -3.62 11.13
N PRO A 141 -5.71 -4.91 10.97
CA PRO A 141 -4.45 -5.36 10.39
C PRO A 141 -4.17 -4.77 9.00
N GLU A 142 -2.91 -4.37 8.73
CA GLU A 142 -2.50 -3.80 7.44
C GLU A 142 -2.67 -4.77 6.25
N HIS A 143 -2.71 -6.08 6.51
CA HIS A 143 -2.88 -7.07 5.45
C HIS A 143 -4.31 -7.17 4.94
N LEU A 144 -5.30 -6.71 5.72
CA LEU A 144 -6.67 -6.68 5.26
C LEU A 144 -6.86 -5.51 4.28
N PRO A 145 -7.47 -5.74 3.10
CA PRO A 145 -7.71 -4.71 2.11
C PRO A 145 -8.67 -3.65 2.65
N VAL A 146 -8.37 -2.37 2.41
CA VAL A 146 -9.27 -1.25 2.74
C VAL A 146 -10.36 -1.06 1.69
N ARG A 147 -10.21 -1.63 0.49
CA ARG A 147 -11.20 -1.53 -0.58
C ARG A 147 -11.05 -2.66 -1.58
N ALA A 148 -12.18 -3.18 -2.05
CA ALA A 148 -12.26 -4.15 -3.15
C ALA A 148 -13.51 -3.85 -3.96
N VAL A 149 -13.37 -3.44 -5.22
CA VAL A 149 -14.50 -2.96 -6.02
C VAL A 149 -14.31 -3.18 -7.52
N ARG A 150 -15.42 -3.34 -8.25
CA ARG A 150 -15.47 -3.36 -9.70
C ARG A 150 -15.44 -1.92 -10.24
N VAL A 151 -14.54 -1.61 -11.16
CA VAL A 151 -14.38 -0.28 -11.80
C VAL A 151 -14.18 -0.47 -13.28
N ASN A 152 -15.06 0.08 -14.13
CA ASN A 152 -14.97 0.00 -15.60
C ASN A 152 -14.69 -1.42 -16.12
N SER A 153 -15.42 -2.41 -15.58
CA SER A 153 -15.23 -3.85 -15.82
C SER A 153 -13.90 -4.46 -15.34
N GLY A 154 -12.96 -3.64 -14.84
CA GLY A 154 -11.80 -4.09 -14.09
C GLY A 154 -12.08 -4.18 -12.59
N VAL A 155 -11.07 -4.54 -11.81
CA VAL A 155 -11.15 -4.68 -10.35
C VAL A 155 -10.04 -3.88 -9.68
N PHE A 156 -10.39 -3.13 -8.65
CA PHE A 156 -9.45 -2.43 -7.80
C PHE A 156 -9.43 -3.07 -6.41
N ILE A 157 -8.23 -3.42 -5.93
CA ILE A 157 -7.98 -3.81 -4.55
C ILE A 157 -6.99 -2.83 -3.92
N GLY A 158 -7.28 -2.33 -2.72
CA GLY A 158 -6.45 -1.37 -2.00
C GLY A 158 -6.16 -1.79 -0.56
N TRP A 159 -5.02 -1.35 -0.02
CA TRP A 159 -4.57 -1.57 1.35
C TRP A 159 -4.00 -0.27 1.94
N SER A 160 -4.08 -0.13 3.27
CA SER A 160 -3.22 0.77 4.02
C SER A 160 -1.85 0.12 4.21
N GLY A 161 -0.77 0.82 3.91
CA GLY A 161 0.57 0.26 4.11
C GLY A 161 1.70 1.13 3.58
N ILE A 162 2.86 1.00 4.21
CA ILE A 162 4.08 1.73 3.85
C ILE A 162 4.58 1.24 2.48
N HIS A 163 5.00 2.18 1.62
CA HIS A 163 5.58 1.92 0.30
C HIS A 163 7.02 1.35 0.38
N THR A 164 7.16 0.15 0.92
CA THR A 164 8.41 -0.62 0.86
C THR A 164 8.29 -1.72 -0.19
N ARG A 165 9.41 -2.11 -0.79
CA ARG A 165 9.47 -3.26 -1.71
C ARG A 165 8.78 -4.48 -1.11
N LYS A 166 9.14 -4.84 0.12
CA LYS A 166 8.57 -6.00 0.84
C LYS A 166 7.04 -5.93 0.93
N THR A 167 6.49 -4.77 1.30
CA THR A 167 5.03 -4.62 1.43
C THR A 167 4.33 -4.72 0.08
N ILE A 168 4.87 -4.06 -0.95
CA ILE A 168 4.29 -4.07 -2.30
C ILE A 168 4.34 -5.49 -2.89
N GLU A 169 5.49 -6.17 -2.82
CA GLU A 169 5.64 -7.55 -3.27
C GLU A 169 4.69 -8.50 -2.54
N ALA A 170 4.49 -8.33 -1.23
CA ALA A 170 3.53 -9.13 -0.48
C ALA A 170 2.10 -8.97 -1.03
N ARG A 171 1.65 -7.74 -1.32
CA ARG A 171 0.31 -7.50 -1.90
C ARG A 171 0.18 -8.06 -3.31
N LEU A 172 1.21 -7.87 -4.14
CA LEU A 172 1.22 -8.42 -5.49
C LEU A 172 1.24 -9.95 -5.48
N ASN A 173 1.97 -10.57 -4.55
CA ASN A 173 1.99 -12.03 -4.40
C ASN A 173 0.65 -12.58 -3.88
N GLU A 174 -0.02 -11.88 -2.95
CA GLU A 174 -1.37 -12.23 -2.51
C GLU A 174 -2.35 -12.23 -3.69
N LEU A 175 -2.30 -11.20 -4.54
CA LEU A 175 -3.10 -11.16 -5.77
C LEU A 175 -2.72 -12.28 -6.74
N LYS A 176 -1.42 -12.43 -7.04
CA LYS A 176 -0.90 -13.49 -7.94
C LYS A 176 -1.30 -14.87 -7.50
N THR A 177 -1.42 -15.16 -6.21
CA THR A 177 -1.79 -16.49 -5.70
C THR A 177 -3.30 -16.69 -5.67
N SER A 178 -4.07 -15.61 -5.49
CA SER A 178 -5.53 -15.67 -5.48
C SER A 178 -6.18 -15.73 -6.86
N LEU A 179 -5.51 -15.23 -7.91
CA LEU A 179 -6.10 -15.15 -9.25
C LEU A 179 -6.46 -16.54 -9.80
N PRO A 180 -7.63 -16.69 -10.45
CA PRO A 180 -7.98 -17.92 -11.14
C PRO A 180 -6.89 -18.29 -12.16
N ASN A 181 -6.74 -19.60 -12.41
CA ASN A 181 -5.77 -20.12 -13.37
C ASN A 181 -6.22 -19.87 -14.80
#